data_AF-Q0YSP8-F1
#
_entry.id   AF-Q0YSP8-F1
#
_cell.length_a   1.000
_cell.length_b   1.000
_cell.length_c   1.000
_cell.angle_alpha   90.00
_cell.angle_beta   90.00
_cell.angle_gamma   90.00
#
_symmetry.space_group_name_H-M   'P 1'
#
loop_
_entity.id
_entity.type
_entity.pdbx_description
1 polymer ?
#
loop_
_entity_poly.entity_id
_entity_poly.type
_entity_poly.pdbx_seq_one_letter_code
_entity_poly.pdbx_strand_id
1 'polypeptide(L)'
;MLSTGKYRDDVTKAKARGFKFGLIYISLYPPELSPLRVSERVEKGGHSVDAAKAIERHRTSHEQLRWFAPQADLFMVFDNSSCEGKPVLLASRKNGEPLNYLAPGINPSVDLALADSFK
;
A
#
# COMPACT_ATOMS: atom_id res chain seq x y z
N MET A 1 -6.48 1.20 -7.40
CA MET A 1 -5.38 0.53 -6.66
C MET A 1 -4.06 1.03 -7.20
N LEU A 2 -3.02 1.08 -6.38
CA LEU A 2 -1.66 1.47 -6.79
C LEU A 2 -0.98 0.38 -7.64
N SER A 3 -1.73 -0.35 -8.48
CA SER A 3 -1.25 -1.49 -9.26
C SER A 3 -0.78 -1.09 -10.67
N THR A 4 -0.66 0.21 -10.96
CA THR A 4 -0.16 0.73 -12.23
C THR A 4 0.67 1.99 -11.99
N GLY A 5 1.64 2.24 -12.86
CA GLY A 5 2.45 3.48 -12.83
C GLY A 5 1.74 4.72 -13.34
N LYS A 6 0.43 4.65 -13.64
CA LYS A 6 -0.33 5.73 -14.28
C LYS A 6 -0.19 7.07 -13.55
N TYR A 7 -0.16 7.04 -12.22
CA TYR A 7 -0.12 8.25 -11.38
C TYR A 7 1.29 8.81 -11.18
N ARG A 8 2.34 8.15 -11.71
CA ARG A 8 3.72 8.63 -11.54
C ARG A 8 3.91 9.99 -12.20
N ASP A 9 3.39 10.16 -13.40
CA ASP A 9 3.48 11.42 -14.16
C ASP A 9 2.74 12.55 -13.45
N ASP A 10 1.58 12.26 -12.88
CA ASP A 10 0.79 13.24 -12.12
C ASP A 10 1.55 13.71 -10.88
N VAL A 11 2.17 12.77 -10.13
CA VAL A 11 2.99 13.10 -8.96
C VAL A 11 4.20 13.94 -9.37
N THR A 12 4.92 13.55 -10.42
CA THR A 12 6.08 14.32 -10.91
C THR A 12 5.68 15.74 -11.34
N LYS A 13 4.60 15.88 -12.11
CA LYS A 13 4.09 17.20 -12.56
C LYS A 13 3.60 18.05 -11.41
N ALA A 14 2.92 17.47 -10.42
CA ALA A 14 2.46 18.18 -9.24
C ALA A 14 3.66 18.70 -8.42
N LYS A 15 4.65 17.85 -8.15
CA LYS A 15 5.86 18.25 -7.42
C LYS A 15 6.67 19.31 -8.16
N ALA A 16 6.80 19.20 -9.48
CA ALA A 16 7.47 20.22 -10.31
C ALA A 16 6.79 21.60 -10.24
N ARG A 17 5.48 21.64 -9.94
CA ARG A 17 4.70 22.87 -9.74
C ARG A 17 4.68 23.35 -8.28
N GLY A 18 5.44 22.72 -7.39
CA GLY A 18 5.52 23.07 -5.97
C GLY A 18 4.39 22.51 -5.09
N PHE A 19 3.56 21.60 -5.61
CA PHE A 19 2.54 20.93 -4.79
C PHE A 19 3.16 19.89 -3.86
N LYS A 20 2.47 19.64 -2.74
CA LYS A 20 2.76 18.57 -1.80
C LYS A 20 2.02 17.29 -2.17
N PHE A 21 2.70 16.16 -2.07
CA PHE A 21 2.13 14.84 -2.34
C PHE A 21 1.99 14.04 -1.04
N GLY A 22 0.75 13.71 -0.68
CA GLY A 22 0.45 12.82 0.45
C GLY A 22 0.10 11.41 -0.04
N LEU A 23 0.63 10.39 0.65
CA LEU A 23 0.36 8.98 0.37
C LEU A 23 -0.06 8.25 1.65
N ILE A 24 -1.30 7.76 1.65
CA ILE A 24 -1.78 6.77 2.62
C ILE A 24 -1.89 5.43 1.87
N TYR A 25 -1.11 4.45 2.31
CA TYR A 25 -1.08 3.10 1.74
C TYR A 25 -1.72 2.11 2.72
N ILE A 26 -2.55 1.22 2.22
CA ILE A 26 -3.19 0.17 3.03
C ILE A 26 -2.91 -1.17 2.36
N SER A 27 -2.41 -2.12 3.13
CA SER A 27 -2.08 -3.47 2.67
C SER A 27 -2.78 -4.55 3.49
N LEU A 28 -2.79 -5.76 2.94
CA LEU A 28 -3.23 -6.99 3.60
C LEU A 28 -2.09 -8.01 3.57
N TYR A 29 -2.01 -8.85 4.57
CA TYR A 29 -1.10 -9.98 4.68
C TYR A 29 -1.78 -11.11 5.47
N PRO A 30 -1.83 -12.34 4.94
CA PRO A 30 -1.28 -12.74 3.63
C PRO A 30 -2.15 -12.25 2.45
N PRO A 31 -1.61 -12.17 1.20
CA PRO A 31 -2.32 -11.61 0.05
C PRO A 31 -3.64 -12.33 -0.29
N GLU A 32 -3.76 -13.61 0.08
CA GLU A 32 -4.94 -14.46 -0.05
C GLU A 32 -6.14 -13.98 0.78
N LEU A 33 -5.91 -13.10 1.78
CA LEU A 33 -7.01 -12.46 2.51
C LEU A 33 -7.90 -11.61 1.59
N SER A 34 -7.35 -11.03 0.53
CA SER A 34 -8.13 -10.22 -0.40
C SER A 34 -9.18 -11.06 -1.14
N PRO A 35 -8.82 -12.15 -1.85
CA PRO A 35 -9.81 -13.00 -2.50
C PRO A 35 -10.73 -13.73 -1.51
N LEU A 36 -10.24 -14.11 -0.32
CA LEU A 36 -11.09 -14.74 0.71
C LEU A 36 -12.23 -13.81 1.14
N ARG A 37 -11.91 -12.56 1.50
CA ARG A 37 -12.90 -11.54 1.87
C ARG A 37 -13.86 -11.19 0.73
N VAL A 38 -13.39 -11.27 -0.53
CA VAL A 38 -14.28 -11.11 -1.69
C VAL A 38 -15.25 -12.29 -1.79
N SER A 39 -14.77 -13.53 -1.63
CA SER A 39 -15.61 -14.73 -1.68
C SER A 39 -16.74 -14.68 -0.65
N GLU A 40 -16.44 -14.31 0.60
CA GLU A 40 -17.44 -14.11 1.66
C GLU A 40 -18.49 -13.05 1.29
N ARG A 41 -18.10 -12.01 0.54
CA ARG A 41 -19.03 -10.99 0.06
C ARG A 41 -19.86 -11.48 -1.13
N VAL A 42 -19.29 -12.29 -2.01
CA VAL A 42 -19.99 -12.89 -3.16
C VAL A 42 -21.09 -13.82 -2.66
N GLU A 43 -20.82 -14.63 -1.63
CA GLU A 43 -21.85 -15.43 -0.95
C GLU A 43 -23.00 -14.58 -0.39
N LYS A 44 -22.73 -13.33 -0.04
CA LYS A 44 -23.72 -12.33 0.41
C LYS A 44 -24.31 -11.47 -0.74
N GLY A 45 -24.13 -11.88 -2.00
CA GLY A 45 -24.69 -11.21 -3.19
C GLY A 45 -23.77 -10.19 -3.87
N GLY A 46 -22.47 -10.20 -3.59
CA GLY A 46 -21.47 -9.33 -4.23
C GLY A 46 -20.96 -9.83 -5.59
N HIS A 47 -20.19 -8.98 -6.29
CA HIS A 47 -19.54 -9.34 -7.55
C HIS A 47 -18.24 -10.13 -7.31
N SER A 48 -18.03 -11.20 -8.09
CA SER A 48 -16.81 -12.02 -8.01
C SER A 48 -15.59 -11.29 -8.56
N VAL A 49 -14.43 -11.54 -7.95
CA VAL A 49 -13.13 -11.06 -8.42
C VAL A 49 -12.25 -12.27 -8.65
N ASP A 50 -11.57 -12.30 -9.80
CA ASP A 50 -10.53 -13.28 -10.09
C ASP A 50 -9.42 -13.23 -9.02
N ALA A 51 -9.28 -14.31 -8.27
CA ALA A 51 -8.35 -14.42 -7.16
C ALA A 51 -6.89 -14.28 -7.60
N ALA A 52 -6.52 -14.85 -8.75
CA ALA A 52 -5.17 -14.74 -9.29
C ALA A 52 -4.85 -13.28 -9.64
N LYS A 53 -5.84 -12.58 -10.22
CA LYS A 53 -5.70 -11.15 -10.52
C LYS A 53 -5.61 -10.29 -9.27
N ALA A 54 -6.28 -10.67 -8.17
CA ALA A 54 -6.20 -9.96 -6.90
C ALA A 54 -4.81 -10.09 -6.27
N ILE A 55 -4.26 -11.31 -6.26
CA ILE A 55 -2.91 -11.60 -5.76
C ILE A 55 -1.86 -10.86 -6.61
N GLU A 56 -1.98 -10.89 -7.94
CA GLU A 56 -1.04 -10.18 -8.80
C GLU A 56 -1.10 -8.66 -8.57
N ARG A 57 -2.29 -8.09 -8.42
CA ARG A 57 -2.44 -6.66 -8.08
C ARG A 57 -1.82 -6.30 -6.74
N HIS A 58 -1.90 -7.18 -5.75
CA HIS A 58 -1.23 -6.99 -4.47
C HIS A 58 0.28 -6.90 -4.67
N ARG A 59 0.87 -7.85 -5.41
CA ARG A 59 2.30 -7.85 -5.76
C ARG A 59 2.71 -6.56 -6.49
N THR A 60 2.03 -6.22 -7.59
CA THR A 60 2.34 -5.00 -8.36
C THR A 60 2.16 -3.73 -7.53
N SER A 61 1.19 -3.71 -6.60
CA SER A 61 0.98 -2.56 -5.71
C SER A 61 2.16 -2.31 -4.78
N HIS A 62 2.80 -3.37 -4.27
CA HIS A 62 4.02 -3.24 -3.46
C HIS A 62 5.22 -2.79 -4.31
N GLU A 63 5.30 -3.20 -5.58
CA GLU A 63 6.34 -2.68 -6.50
C GLU A 63 6.15 -1.19 -6.78
N GLN A 64 4.91 -0.73 -6.96
CA GLN A 64 4.63 0.70 -7.13
C GLN A 64 4.89 1.48 -5.85
N LEU A 65 4.57 0.92 -4.68
CA LEU A 65 4.88 1.55 -3.39
C LEU A 65 6.35 1.95 -3.29
N ARG A 66 7.27 1.13 -3.85
CA ARG A 66 8.71 1.43 -3.90
C ARG A 66 9.04 2.76 -4.55
N TRP A 67 8.29 3.12 -5.59
CA TRP A 67 8.46 4.39 -6.29
C TRP A 67 7.69 5.53 -5.61
N PHE A 68 6.47 5.29 -5.13
CA PHE A 68 5.62 6.35 -4.60
C PHE A 68 6.02 6.78 -3.17
N ALA A 69 6.46 5.86 -2.31
CA ALA A 69 6.77 6.17 -0.92
C ALA A 69 7.88 7.23 -0.79
N PRO A 70 9.02 7.17 -1.51
CA PRO A 70 10.04 8.20 -1.45
C PRO A 70 9.56 9.57 -1.95
N GLN A 71 8.60 9.59 -2.88
CA GLN A 71 8.09 10.83 -3.46
C GLN A 71 7.16 11.61 -2.53
N ALA A 72 6.55 10.95 -1.55
CA ALA A 72 5.55 11.56 -0.68
C ALA A 72 6.17 12.53 0.35
N ASP A 73 5.58 13.71 0.47
CA ASP A 73 5.86 14.66 1.55
C ASP A 73 5.24 14.23 2.87
N LEU A 74 4.13 13.49 2.81
CA LEU A 74 3.52 12.83 3.96
C LEU A 74 3.21 11.39 3.57
N PHE A 75 3.81 10.43 4.26
CA PHE A 75 3.65 9.01 4.00
C PHE A 75 3.14 8.32 5.26
N MET A 76 2.11 7.49 5.09
CA MET A 76 1.63 6.57 6.12
C MET A 76 1.26 5.25 5.47
N VAL A 77 1.63 4.14 6.12
CA VAL A 77 1.28 2.81 5.65
C VAL A 77 0.67 1.98 6.76
N PHE A 78 -0.46 1.35 6.45
CA PHE A 78 -1.25 0.56 7.38
C PHE A 78 -1.37 -0.90 6.92
N ASP A 79 -1.41 -1.80 7.90
CA ASP A 79 -1.92 -3.16 7.73
C ASP A 79 -3.39 -3.24 8.12
N ASN A 80 -4.21 -3.87 7.29
CA ASN A 80 -5.64 -4.08 7.55
C ASN A 80 -6.03 -5.58 7.55
N SER A 81 -5.10 -6.44 7.95
CA SER A 81 -5.24 -7.89 7.87
C SER A 81 -6.12 -8.48 8.96
N SER A 82 -6.20 -7.80 10.12
CA SER A 82 -7.14 -8.19 11.18
C SER A 82 -8.59 -8.03 10.72
N CYS A 83 -9.44 -9.02 10.99
CA CYS A 83 -10.87 -8.99 10.67
C CYS A 83 -11.70 -8.22 11.70
N GLU A 84 -11.21 -8.10 12.93
CA GLU A 84 -11.92 -7.47 14.05
C GLU A 84 -11.18 -6.26 14.65
N GLY A 85 -9.96 -6.00 14.17
CA GLY A 85 -9.08 -4.94 14.66
C GLY A 85 -9.12 -3.66 13.83
N LYS A 86 -8.67 -2.57 14.43
CA LYS A 86 -8.36 -1.34 13.69
C LYS A 86 -7.10 -1.55 12.84
N PRO A 87 -6.98 -0.90 11.67
CA PRO A 87 -5.75 -0.92 10.90
C PRO A 87 -4.54 -0.52 11.75
N VAL A 88 -3.45 -1.26 11.62
CA VAL A 88 -2.21 -1.01 12.36
C VAL A 88 -1.32 -0.11 11.52
N LEU A 89 -0.92 1.05 12.06
CA LEU A 89 0.07 1.92 11.40
C LEU A 89 1.45 1.25 11.47
N LEU A 90 1.97 0.83 10.32
CA LEU A 90 3.24 0.11 10.21
C LEU A 90 4.43 1.06 10.20
N ALA A 91 4.34 2.12 9.40
CA ALA A 91 5.38 3.13 9.26
C ALA A 91 4.80 4.47 8.81
N SER A 92 5.52 5.55 9.12
CA SER A 92 5.18 6.89 8.66
C SER A 92 6.42 7.73 8.38
N ARG A 93 6.27 8.73 7.51
CA ARG A 93 7.32 9.70 7.18
C ARG A 93 6.71 11.06 6.90
N LYS A 94 7.38 12.12 7.34
CA LYS A 94 7.18 13.48 6.84
C LYS A 94 8.39 13.93 6.03
N ASN A 95 8.20 14.84 5.10
CA ASN A 95 9.29 15.32 4.26
C ASN A 95 10.42 15.91 5.12
N GLY A 96 11.66 15.52 4.83
CA GLY A 96 12.83 15.92 5.61
C GLY A 96 13.07 15.10 6.88
N GLU A 97 12.19 14.16 7.22
CA GLU A 97 12.37 13.22 8.33
C GLU A 97 12.69 11.80 7.80
N PRO A 98 13.48 11.01 8.55
CA PRO A 98 13.67 9.60 8.23
C PRO A 98 12.34 8.82 8.35
N LEU A 99 12.24 7.71 7.62
CA LEU A 99 11.12 6.79 7.76
C LEU A 99 11.09 6.21 9.19
N ASN A 100 9.97 6.38 9.88
CA ASN A 100 9.76 5.83 11.21
C ASN A 100 8.96 4.52 11.12
N TYR A 101 9.57 3.40 11.52
CA TYR A 101 8.89 2.11 11.64
C TYR A 101 8.24 2.00 13.02
N LEU A 102 6.93 1.77 13.05
CA LEU A 102 6.12 1.73 14.26
C LEU A 102 5.74 0.29 14.65
N ALA A 103 5.50 -0.57 13.66
CA ALA A 103 5.14 -1.97 13.88
C ALA A 103 5.75 -2.88 12.80
N PRO A 104 7.10 -2.98 12.74
CA PRO A 104 7.77 -3.85 11.77
C PRO A 104 7.43 -5.33 12.02
N GLY A 105 7.40 -6.13 10.96
CA GLY A 105 7.14 -7.57 11.00
C GLY A 105 5.66 -7.96 10.91
N ILE A 106 4.73 -7.03 11.12
CA ILE A 106 3.28 -7.30 10.99
C ILE A 106 2.89 -7.59 9.53
N ASN A 107 3.52 -6.90 8.57
CA ASN A 107 3.30 -7.11 7.15
C ASN A 107 4.65 -7.19 6.42
N PRO A 108 5.22 -8.40 6.27
CA PRO A 108 6.52 -8.59 5.64
C PRO A 108 6.58 -8.07 4.19
N SER A 109 5.46 -8.09 3.46
CA SER A 109 5.40 -7.55 2.08
C SER A 109 5.61 -6.04 2.06
N VAL A 110 5.06 -5.33 3.05
CA VAL A 110 5.30 -3.89 3.22
C VAL A 110 6.74 -3.64 3.65
N ASP A 111 7.25 -4.38 4.64
CA ASP A 111 8.61 -4.19 5.14
C ASP A 111 9.65 -4.34 4.02
N LEU A 112 9.52 -5.39 3.19
CA LEU A 112 10.37 -5.60 2.01
C LEU A 112 10.25 -4.47 0.99
N ALA A 113 9.03 -4.00 0.72
CA ALA A 113 8.83 -2.88 -0.20
C ALA A 113 9.49 -1.60 0.31
N LEU A 114 9.36 -1.29 1.60
CA LEU A 114 9.95 -0.08 2.21
C LEU A 114 11.48 -0.17 2.29
N ALA A 115 12.03 -1.32 2.65
CA ALA A 115 13.48 -1.54 2.67
C ALA A 115 14.14 -1.29 1.31
N ASP A 116 13.46 -1.62 0.21
CA ASP A 116 13.93 -1.34 -1.14
C ASP A 116 13.63 0.09 -1.63
N SER A 117 12.72 0.82 -0.97
CA SER A 117 12.30 2.18 -1.35
C SER A 117 13.31 3.26 -0.96
N PHE A 118 14.03 3.04 0.15
CA PHE A 118 14.87 4.05 0.81
C PHE A 118 16.36 3.66 0.89
N LYS A 119 16.80 2.76 0.00
CA LYS A 119 18.24 2.56 -0.29
C LYS A 119 18.78 3.74 -1.09
#